data_AF-A0A1A7KH71-F1
#
_entry.id   AF-A0A1A7KH71-F1
#
_cell.length_a   1.000
_cell.length_b   1.000
_cell.length_c   1.000
_cell.angle_alpha   90.00
_cell.angle_beta   90.00
_cell.angle_gamma   90.00
#
_symmetry.space_group_name_H-M   'P 1'
#
loop_
_entity.id
_entity.type
_entity.pdbx_description
1 polymer ?
#
loop_
_entity_poly.entity_id
_entity_poly.type
_entity_poly.pdbx_seq_one_letter_code
_entity_poly.pdbx_strand_id
1 'polypeptide(L)'
;MCEGKEIREDKTTPRAENSPAAEKPASKKEEKGILDQVSDWLKDFDLWDWGENEGTVKKEQNPTIQKPDGRSVSIVKDQPSQITANCGEKYCIKKGDKNELIREINIRLSGFGGNLPTDEFTEKTENMVKQFQRDYMKVPENGKVCGNVLRAIDEFQNKFTIDFKEAKCKCGKCTGFGDESNKGKYLKGNIEAYHKYEYPGIHRFLLSSLRSVKFYLSKDGRYSFNKISSGYRCRFHAEYLKKPTTNHMGKALDLHFNNKNGRTKEVSDMEVIRKDIFNKYLGAKWDWKERNIFNLESTRVGATTWVHYDVREFDSVYLEDKFFVKDITSLNCKTMVTLALELGFTDTCNCMGGGAAKAKEKDTTKKDNKYKWSHSEFGNMIAKKESYNNYNKCNKTVKVKGITKYKRVVKEVDSVKVIETTIKEIQKKQENKDLFAVGRYQLIPATLNAAIVSLGLNVDEKLSEEMQDKIFDEYLITVKRPKIIAYLEKDGTVEDAMYASAQEWASIGVEKGKRISDKKTKIDGKTVITKRYAVGGESYYAGDGLNNAHITPEQIKTALINSKDENK
;
A
#
# COMPACT_ATOMS: atom_id res chain seq x y z
N MET A 1 -14.51 4.47 28.85
CA MET A 1 -14.22 4.27 30.28
C MET A 1 -13.21 3.16 30.39
N CYS A 2 -12.10 3.38 31.09
CA CYS A 2 -11.28 2.38 31.77
C CYS A 2 -10.20 3.12 32.59
N GLU A 3 -10.47 3.32 33.89
CA GLU A 3 -9.48 3.41 34.99
C GLU A 3 -9.04 1.96 35.34
N GLY A 4 -7.99 1.59 36.08
CA GLY A 4 -6.91 2.26 36.82
C GLY A 4 -6.08 1.22 37.62
N LYS A 5 -4.74 1.29 37.47
CA LYS A 5 -3.61 1.01 38.40
C LYS A 5 -3.37 -0.36 39.10
N GLU A 6 -2.12 -0.84 39.01
CA GLU A 6 -1.15 -0.91 40.14
C GLU A 6 0.33 -1.03 39.66
N ILE A 7 1.28 -0.62 40.51
CA ILE A 7 2.64 -0.14 40.20
C ILE A 7 3.72 -1.14 40.65
N ARG A 8 4.83 -1.29 39.89
CA ARG A 8 6.18 -1.62 40.42
C ARG A 8 7.26 -0.78 39.73
N GLU A 9 8.18 -0.27 40.53
CA GLU A 9 9.18 0.78 40.26
C GLU A 9 10.37 0.34 39.40
N ASP A 10 10.91 1.24 38.56
CA ASP A 10 12.29 1.16 38.08
C ASP A 10 12.97 2.54 38.02
N LYS A 11 14.29 2.56 38.25
CA LYS A 11 15.15 3.70 38.58
C LYS A 11 15.50 4.56 37.34
N THR A 12 15.48 5.89 37.48
CA THR A 12 15.92 6.87 36.46
C THR A 12 17.32 7.45 36.72
N THR A 13 18.03 7.77 35.64
CA THR A 13 19.41 8.32 35.60
C THR A 13 19.44 9.85 35.83
N PRO A 14 20.49 10.45 36.46
CA PRO A 14 20.49 11.87 36.85
C PRO A 14 20.77 12.86 35.70
N ARG A 15 20.24 14.09 35.81
CA ARG A 15 20.50 15.23 34.90
C ARG A 15 21.75 16.02 35.30
N ALA A 16 22.41 16.66 34.34
CA ALA A 16 23.62 17.46 34.54
C ALA A 16 23.34 18.83 35.21
N GLU A 17 24.18 19.19 36.19
CA GLU A 17 24.06 20.43 36.98
C GLU A 17 24.38 21.69 36.16
N ASN A 18 23.69 22.79 36.48
CA ASN A 18 23.82 24.15 35.92
C ASN A 18 23.30 24.40 34.49
N SER A 19 22.28 23.68 34.04
CA SER A 19 21.56 24.01 32.80
C SER A 19 20.17 24.61 33.06
N PRO A 20 19.60 25.43 32.14
CA PRO A 20 18.21 25.90 32.21
C PRO A 20 17.13 24.78 32.22
N ALA A 21 17.56 23.52 32.16
CA ALA A 21 16.73 22.33 32.28
C ALA A 21 16.67 21.76 33.72
N ALA A 22 17.44 22.32 34.67
CA ALA A 22 17.38 21.98 36.09
C ALA A 22 16.19 22.63 36.82
N GLU A 23 15.75 23.81 36.36
CA GLU A 23 14.67 24.60 37.00
C GLU A 23 13.29 24.42 36.37
N LYS A 24 13.13 23.48 35.43
CA LYS A 24 11.82 23.17 34.81
C LYS A 24 11.17 21.98 35.50
N PRO A 25 9.87 22.05 35.88
CA PRO A 25 9.13 20.88 36.33
C PRO A 25 9.11 19.81 35.21
N ALA A 26 9.10 18.54 35.60
CA ALA A 26 9.10 17.41 34.67
C ALA A 26 7.94 17.52 33.66
N SER A 27 8.20 17.17 32.40
CA SER A 27 7.15 17.27 31.37
C SER A 27 6.14 16.13 31.51
N LYS A 28 4.89 16.32 31.05
CA LYS A 28 3.84 15.27 30.99
C LYS A 28 4.22 14.01 30.18
N LYS A 29 5.35 14.04 29.47
CA LYS A 29 5.96 12.88 28.80
C LYS A 29 6.89 12.08 29.72
N GLU A 30 7.50 12.72 30.71
CA GLU A 30 8.35 12.10 31.72
C GLU A 30 7.52 11.47 32.86
N GLU A 31 6.32 12.01 33.14
CA GLU A 31 5.38 11.42 34.11
C GLU A 31 4.61 10.20 33.59
N LYS A 32 4.60 9.96 32.26
CA LYS A 32 3.75 8.94 31.63
C LYS A 32 4.45 7.67 31.16
N GLY A 33 5.78 7.57 31.26
CA GLY A 33 6.56 6.31 31.21
C GLY A 33 6.09 5.20 30.26
N ILE A 34 5.51 5.52 29.10
CA ILE A 34 4.87 4.55 28.20
C ILE A 34 5.03 5.05 26.76
N LEU A 35 5.55 4.14 25.92
CA LEU A 35 5.78 4.19 24.46
C LEU A 35 7.17 4.65 23.99
N ASP A 36 8.07 3.66 23.82
CA ASP A 36 9.19 3.78 22.87
C ASP A 36 9.41 2.59 21.93
N GLN A 37 8.76 1.42 22.11
CA GLN A 37 9.13 0.22 21.33
C GLN A 37 8.60 0.13 19.88
N VAL A 38 7.46 0.78 19.54
CA VAL A 38 6.95 0.75 18.15
C VAL A 38 7.58 1.84 17.29
N SER A 39 7.99 2.95 17.91
CA SER A 39 8.59 4.08 17.20
C SER A 39 10.01 3.76 16.73
N ASP A 40 10.75 2.94 17.47
CA ASP A 40 12.10 2.50 17.08
C ASP A 40 12.06 1.38 16.03
N TRP A 41 11.02 0.54 16.00
CA TRP A 41 10.81 -0.46 14.92
C TRP A 41 10.55 0.20 13.55
N LEU A 42 9.87 1.36 13.54
CA LEU A 42 9.60 2.14 12.33
C LEU A 42 10.75 3.10 11.93
N LYS A 43 11.73 3.35 12.81
CA LYS A 43 12.92 4.15 12.47
C LYS A 43 13.96 3.36 11.67
N ASP A 44 14.02 2.04 11.84
CA ASP A 44 14.84 1.13 11.01
C ASP A 44 14.21 0.87 9.63
N PHE A 45 13.01 1.42 9.36
CA PHE A 45 12.32 1.43 8.06
C PHE A 45 12.93 2.44 7.07
N ASP A 46 14.26 2.49 7.03
CA ASP A 46 15.01 3.40 6.16
C ASP A 46 15.11 2.80 4.76
N LEU A 47 14.09 3.12 3.95
CA LEU A 47 14.20 3.49 2.52
C LEU A 47 15.18 2.65 1.69
N TRP A 48 14.71 1.51 1.18
CA TRP A 48 15.25 0.94 -0.05
C TRP A 48 14.13 0.40 -0.93
N ASP A 49 14.15 0.89 -2.17
CA ASP A 49 13.63 0.22 -3.36
C ASP A 49 12.24 0.59 -3.90
N TRP A 50 11.93 1.89 -3.98
CA TRP A 50 10.97 2.38 -4.99
C TRP A 50 11.45 3.71 -5.58
N GLY A 51 12.28 3.62 -6.62
CA GLY A 51 12.69 4.76 -7.42
C GLY A 51 13.08 4.35 -8.85
N GLU A 52 12.24 4.75 -9.81
CA GLU A 52 12.51 5.04 -11.23
C GLU A 52 12.66 3.83 -12.21
N ASN A 53 12.23 3.85 -13.49
CA ASN A 53 11.71 4.90 -14.40
C ASN A 53 10.80 4.31 -15.51
N GLU A 54 10.06 5.21 -16.17
CA GLU A 54 9.15 5.01 -17.31
C GLU A 54 9.87 4.63 -18.62
N GLY A 55 9.27 3.74 -19.42
CA GLY A 55 9.73 3.35 -20.75
C GLY A 55 8.60 3.46 -21.78
N THR A 56 8.88 4.20 -22.85
CA THR A 56 8.00 4.58 -23.97
C THR A 56 7.62 3.41 -24.89
N VAL A 57 6.33 3.27 -25.23
CA VAL A 57 5.83 2.33 -26.25
C VAL A 57 5.19 3.09 -27.41
N LYS A 58 5.58 2.75 -28.66
CA LYS A 58 4.89 3.17 -29.88
C LYS A 58 3.78 2.17 -30.23
N LYS A 59 2.61 2.71 -30.59
CA LYS A 59 1.40 1.99 -31.03
C LYS A 59 1.54 1.53 -32.48
N GLU A 60 0.93 0.40 -32.81
CA GLU A 60 -0.07 0.28 -33.89
C GLU A 60 -0.83 -1.06 -33.78
N GLN A 61 -2.15 -0.99 -33.92
CA GLN A 61 -3.08 -2.11 -33.98
C GLN A 61 -4.20 -1.72 -34.95
N ASN A 62 -4.81 -2.69 -35.64
CA ASN A 62 -6.16 -2.57 -36.16
C ASN A 62 -6.87 -3.95 -36.21
N PRO A 63 -8.23 -3.97 -36.21
CA PRO A 63 -9.03 -4.97 -35.47
C PRO A 63 -9.99 -5.80 -36.36
N THR A 64 -10.47 -6.97 -35.89
CA THR A 64 -11.66 -7.63 -36.49
C THR A 64 -12.49 -8.55 -35.55
N ILE A 65 -13.74 -8.12 -35.28
CA ILE A 65 -15.11 -8.74 -35.42
C ILE A 65 -15.47 -10.13 -34.80
N GLN A 66 -16.77 -10.24 -34.46
CA GLN A 66 -17.53 -11.06 -33.49
C GLN A 66 -17.82 -12.57 -33.81
N LYS A 67 -18.28 -13.28 -32.75
CA LYS A 67 -18.83 -14.66 -32.64
C LYS A 67 -20.19 -14.91 -33.32
N PRO A 68 -20.62 -16.18 -33.47
CA PRO A 68 -21.81 -16.73 -32.74
C PRO A 68 -21.56 -18.16 -32.16
N ASP A 69 -22.01 -18.54 -30.95
CA ASP A 69 -23.32 -19.01 -30.42
C ASP A 69 -23.56 -20.54 -30.46
N GLY A 70 -23.96 -21.13 -29.31
CA GLY A 70 -24.36 -22.54 -29.19
C GLY A 70 -24.52 -23.04 -27.74
N ARG A 71 -25.77 -23.38 -27.34
CA ARG A 71 -26.21 -23.95 -26.05
C ARG A 71 -26.09 -25.48 -26.03
N SER A 72 -25.82 -26.06 -24.86
CA SER A 72 -26.44 -27.33 -24.42
C SER A 72 -26.40 -27.48 -22.88
N VAL A 73 -27.37 -28.22 -22.35
CA VAL A 73 -27.73 -28.38 -20.93
C VAL A 73 -27.46 -29.82 -20.52
N SER A 74 -26.84 -30.07 -19.36
CA SER A 74 -26.79 -31.40 -18.74
C SER A 74 -26.86 -31.33 -17.21
N ILE A 75 -27.77 -32.13 -16.66
CA ILE A 75 -28.10 -32.32 -15.23
C ILE A 75 -27.20 -33.43 -14.67
N VAL A 76 -26.58 -33.26 -13.49
CA VAL A 76 -25.99 -34.38 -12.70
C VAL A 76 -26.24 -34.20 -11.20
N LYS A 77 -26.65 -35.32 -10.58
CA LYS A 77 -27.03 -35.56 -9.18
C LYS A 77 -25.85 -35.47 -8.20
N ASP A 78 -26.18 -35.10 -6.96
CA ASP A 78 -25.30 -34.93 -5.79
C ASP A 78 -24.53 -36.18 -5.34
N GLN A 79 -23.26 -35.99 -4.96
CA GLN A 79 -22.61 -36.61 -3.79
C GLN A 79 -21.35 -35.82 -3.34
N PRO A 80 -20.96 -35.88 -2.05
CA PRO A 80 -20.38 -34.75 -1.32
C PRO A 80 -18.85 -34.67 -1.40
N SER A 81 -18.33 -33.50 -1.76
CA SER A 81 -16.89 -33.20 -1.82
C SER A 81 -16.46 -32.26 -0.69
N GLN A 82 -15.23 -32.49 -0.20
CA GLN A 82 -14.60 -31.79 0.91
C GLN A 82 -14.47 -30.27 0.64
N ILE A 83 -14.84 -29.49 1.65
CA ILE A 83 -15.08 -28.04 1.61
C ILE A 83 -13.76 -27.28 1.45
N THR A 84 -13.47 -26.79 0.25
CA THR A 84 -12.82 -25.49 0.09
C THR A 84 -13.88 -24.45 0.47
N ALA A 85 -13.67 -23.64 1.51
CA ALA A 85 -14.71 -22.75 2.01
C ALA A 85 -14.90 -21.52 1.10
N ASN A 86 -15.38 -21.75 -0.13
CA ASN A 86 -16.19 -20.77 -0.83
C ASN A 86 -17.42 -20.55 0.06
N CYS A 87 -17.38 -19.52 0.90
CA CYS A 87 -18.38 -19.36 1.96
C CYS A 87 -19.80 -19.05 1.44
N GLY A 88 -20.03 -19.15 0.11
CA GLY A 88 -21.31 -18.81 -0.51
C GLY A 88 -21.71 -17.36 -0.27
N GLU A 89 -20.71 -16.50 -0.04
CA GLU A 89 -20.89 -15.11 0.39
C GLU A 89 -21.61 -14.95 1.74
N LYS A 90 -21.76 -16.03 2.52
CA LYS A 90 -22.50 -16.08 3.79
C LYS A 90 -21.98 -15.07 4.82
N TYR A 91 -20.66 -14.89 4.85
CA TYR A 91 -19.97 -14.01 5.80
C TYR A 91 -19.56 -12.67 5.17
N CYS A 92 -20.00 -12.38 3.95
CA CYS A 92 -19.67 -11.13 3.30
C CYS A 92 -20.60 -10.02 3.78
N ILE A 93 -20.01 -8.84 3.98
CA ILE A 93 -20.73 -7.64 4.36
C ILE A 93 -21.59 -7.21 3.18
N LYS A 94 -22.84 -6.84 3.47
CA LYS A 94 -23.87 -6.54 2.48
C LYS A 94 -24.78 -5.41 2.96
N LYS A 95 -25.69 -4.98 2.08
CA LYS A 95 -26.68 -3.94 2.35
C LYS A 95 -27.45 -4.22 3.65
N GLY A 96 -27.50 -3.22 4.53
CA GLY A 96 -28.14 -3.28 5.85
C GLY A 96 -27.19 -3.57 7.02
N ASP A 97 -25.96 -4.02 6.78
CA ASP A 97 -24.96 -4.19 7.84
C ASP A 97 -24.49 -2.83 8.37
N LYS A 98 -24.09 -2.77 9.66
CA LYS A 98 -23.59 -1.55 10.30
C LYS A 98 -22.39 -1.82 11.20
N ASN A 99 -21.24 -1.21 10.92
CA ASN A 99 -20.02 -1.33 11.71
C ASN A 99 -18.90 -0.36 11.26
N GLU A 100 -17.84 -0.24 12.06
CA GLU A 100 -16.68 0.63 11.74
C GLU A 100 -15.96 0.21 10.45
N LEU A 101 -15.91 -1.09 10.13
CA LEU A 101 -15.26 -1.57 8.91
C LEU A 101 -15.93 -0.99 7.66
N ILE A 102 -17.26 -0.87 7.65
CA ILE A 102 -18.00 -0.21 6.57
C ILE A 102 -17.65 1.26 6.43
N ARG A 103 -17.51 1.98 7.55
CA ARG A 103 -17.08 3.39 7.50
C ARG A 103 -15.73 3.53 6.83
N GLU A 104 -14.80 2.65 7.16
CA GLU A 104 -13.46 2.63 6.56
C GLU A 104 -13.50 2.23 5.08
N ILE A 105 -14.35 1.26 4.69
CA ILE A 105 -14.60 0.93 3.26
C ILE A 105 -15.10 2.17 2.52
N ASN A 106 -16.11 2.86 3.07
CA ASN A 106 -16.70 4.05 2.48
C ASN A 106 -15.70 5.21 2.32
N ILE A 107 -14.82 5.40 3.31
CA ILE A 107 -13.77 6.42 3.23
C ILE A 107 -12.73 6.06 2.18
N ARG A 108 -12.27 4.82 2.13
CA ARG A 108 -11.13 4.39 1.29
C ARG A 108 -11.52 4.21 -0.17
N LEU A 109 -12.77 3.88 -0.43
CA LEU A 109 -13.36 3.76 -1.77
C LEU A 109 -14.18 5.00 -2.18
N SER A 110 -14.05 6.13 -1.47
CA SER A 110 -14.85 7.34 -1.71
C SER A 110 -14.86 7.81 -3.16
N GLY A 111 -13.79 7.54 -3.92
CA GLY A 111 -13.70 7.92 -5.33
C GLY A 111 -14.40 6.99 -6.33
N PHE A 112 -15.11 5.97 -5.87
CA PHE A 112 -15.92 5.06 -6.70
C PHE A 112 -17.42 5.36 -6.49
N GLY A 113 -17.93 6.42 -7.10
CA GLY A 113 -19.35 6.77 -7.12
C GLY A 113 -19.75 7.86 -6.11
N GLY A 114 -18.85 8.27 -5.21
CA GLY A 114 -19.11 9.37 -4.27
C GLY A 114 -20.09 8.99 -3.16
N ASN A 115 -19.59 8.31 -2.13
CA ASN A 115 -20.40 7.90 -0.97
C ASN A 115 -20.27 8.91 0.22
N LEU A 116 -20.62 8.50 1.43
CA LEU A 116 -20.44 9.26 2.68
C LEU A 116 -19.70 8.40 3.71
N PRO A 117 -18.99 9.00 4.69
CA PRO A 117 -18.28 8.27 5.74
C PRO A 117 -19.24 7.71 6.82
N THR A 118 -20.25 6.95 6.40
CA THR A 118 -21.23 6.24 7.26
C THR A 118 -20.72 4.86 7.64
N ASP A 119 -21.08 4.36 8.83
CA ASP A 119 -20.87 2.95 9.22
C ASP A 119 -21.94 1.99 8.68
N GLU A 120 -22.95 2.51 7.99
CA GLU A 120 -24.02 1.71 7.41
C GLU A 120 -23.75 1.35 5.96
N PHE A 121 -24.01 0.09 5.60
CA PHE A 121 -23.90 -0.41 4.24
C PHE A 121 -25.19 -0.07 3.47
N THR A 122 -25.21 1.15 2.94
CA THR A 122 -26.34 1.66 2.15
C THR A 122 -26.30 1.19 0.69
N GLU A 123 -27.33 1.53 -0.09
CA GLU A 123 -27.32 1.32 -1.54
C GLU A 123 -26.17 2.04 -2.26
N LYS A 124 -25.80 3.24 -1.77
CA LYS A 124 -24.63 3.96 -2.27
C LYS A 124 -23.35 3.17 -2.03
N THR A 125 -23.25 2.50 -0.88
CA THR A 125 -22.12 1.62 -0.53
C THR A 125 -22.05 0.42 -1.46
N GLU A 126 -23.19 -0.23 -1.72
CA GLU A 126 -23.27 -1.35 -2.66
C GLU A 126 -22.82 -0.96 -4.07
N ASN A 127 -23.32 0.17 -4.59
CA ASN A 127 -22.96 0.66 -5.92
C ASN A 127 -21.47 1.05 -6.01
N MET A 128 -20.91 1.64 -4.95
CA MET A 128 -19.48 1.94 -4.83
C MET A 128 -18.64 0.65 -4.88
N VAL A 129 -19.04 -0.39 -4.14
CA VAL A 129 -18.35 -1.69 -4.14
C VAL A 129 -18.45 -2.36 -5.51
N LYS A 130 -19.62 -2.34 -6.16
CA LYS A 130 -19.79 -2.84 -7.55
C LYS A 130 -18.88 -2.12 -8.53
N GLN A 131 -18.81 -0.79 -8.45
CA GLN A 131 -17.92 0.00 -9.30
C GLN A 131 -16.45 -0.35 -9.05
N PHE A 132 -16.02 -0.52 -7.80
CA PHE A 132 -14.67 -0.95 -7.47
C PHE A 132 -14.34 -2.35 -7.99
N GLN A 133 -15.26 -3.31 -7.81
CA GLN A 133 -15.16 -4.68 -8.31
C GLN A 133 -15.00 -4.72 -9.83
N ARG A 134 -15.84 -3.98 -10.56
CA ARG A 134 -15.75 -3.86 -12.02
C ARG A 134 -14.47 -3.19 -12.47
N ASP A 135 -14.17 -2.03 -11.89
CA ASP A 135 -13.20 -1.11 -12.49
C ASP A 135 -11.77 -1.45 -12.08
N TYR A 136 -11.55 -1.78 -10.81
CA TYR A 136 -10.24 -2.12 -10.25
C TYR A 136 -10.00 -3.64 -10.21
N MET A 137 -10.88 -4.39 -9.53
CA MET A 137 -10.65 -5.82 -9.28
C MET A 137 -10.86 -6.70 -10.52
N LYS A 138 -11.64 -6.23 -11.50
CA LYS A 138 -12.00 -6.99 -12.71
C LYS A 138 -12.76 -8.29 -12.41
N VAL A 139 -13.64 -8.26 -11.41
CA VAL A 139 -14.48 -9.40 -10.99
C VAL A 139 -15.97 -9.08 -11.17
N PRO A 140 -16.87 -10.09 -11.15
CA PRO A 140 -18.31 -9.86 -11.18
C PRO A 140 -18.80 -8.92 -10.06
N GLU A 141 -19.76 -8.06 -10.39
CA GLU A 141 -20.28 -7.00 -9.51
C GLU A 141 -21.36 -7.53 -8.56
N ASN A 142 -20.98 -8.29 -7.53
CA ASN A 142 -21.94 -8.76 -6.54
C ASN A 142 -22.29 -7.70 -5.48
N GLY A 143 -21.52 -6.61 -5.37
CA GLY A 143 -21.76 -5.53 -4.41
C GLY A 143 -21.57 -5.91 -2.94
N LYS A 144 -20.96 -7.07 -2.66
CA LYS A 144 -20.68 -7.56 -1.31
C LYS A 144 -19.19 -7.47 -1.01
N VAL A 145 -18.86 -7.28 0.27
CA VAL A 145 -17.47 -7.18 0.72
C VAL A 145 -17.08 -8.44 1.48
N CYS A 146 -16.22 -9.23 0.86
CA CYS A 146 -15.55 -10.37 1.49
C CYS A 146 -14.06 -10.09 1.63
N GLY A 147 -13.27 -11.04 2.13
CA GLY A 147 -11.83 -10.89 2.32
C GLY A 147 -11.08 -10.50 1.05
N ASN A 148 -11.53 -10.96 -0.12
CA ASN A 148 -10.94 -10.59 -1.41
C ASN A 148 -11.08 -9.08 -1.71
N VAL A 149 -12.24 -8.49 -1.39
CA VAL A 149 -12.47 -7.04 -1.55
C VAL A 149 -11.64 -6.25 -0.54
N LEU A 150 -11.57 -6.71 0.73
CA LEU A 150 -10.74 -6.05 1.75
C LEU A 150 -9.26 -6.01 1.34
N ARG A 151 -8.70 -7.14 0.88
CA ARG A 151 -7.33 -7.22 0.36
C ARG A 151 -7.12 -6.31 -0.87
N ALA A 152 -8.07 -6.27 -1.79
CA ALA A 152 -7.99 -5.41 -2.96
C ALA A 152 -8.01 -3.91 -2.59
N ILE A 153 -8.75 -3.52 -1.55
CA ILE A 153 -8.71 -2.14 -1.03
C ILE A 153 -7.30 -1.82 -0.52
N ASP A 154 -6.69 -2.70 0.27
CA ASP A 154 -5.32 -2.49 0.78
C ASP A 154 -4.29 -2.36 -0.35
N GLU A 155 -4.37 -3.24 -1.35
CA GLU A 155 -3.54 -3.17 -2.56
C GLU A 155 -3.72 -1.83 -3.30
N PHE A 156 -4.98 -1.43 -3.54
CA PHE A 156 -5.31 -0.19 -4.21
C PHE A 156 -4.73 1.04 -3.48
N GLN A 157 -4.86 1.07 -2.16
CA GLN A 157 -4.35 2.14 -1.32
C GLN A 157 -2.82 2.26 -1.36
N ASN A 158 -2.13 1.11 -1.38
CA ASN A 158 -0.67 1.06 -1.47
C ASN A 158 -0.16 1.47 -2.86
N LYS A 159 -0.90 1.12 -3.92
CA LYS A 159 -0.57 1.46 -5.30
C LYS A 159 -0.68 2.97 -5.58
N PHE A 160 -1.71 3.62 -5.05
CA PHE A 160 -1.99 5.04 -5.30
C PHE A 160 -1.75 5.89 -4.05
N THR A 161 -0.48 6.19 -3.77
CA THR A 161 -0.07 6.99 -2.61
C THR A 161 -0.36 8.49 -2.78
N ILE A 162 -0.34 9.23 -1.67
CA ILE A 162 -0.58 10.69 -1.63
C ILE A 162 0.63 11.38 -0.98
N ASP A 163 1.15 12.43 -1.62
CA ASP A 163 2.20 13.27 -1.04
C ASP A 163 1.58 14.40 -0.21
N PHE A 164 1.65 14.27 1.10
CA PHE A 164 1.14 15.28 2.03
C PHE A 164 1.93 16.58 2.01
N LYS A 165 3.16 16.61 1.48
CA LYS A 165 3.93 17.86 1.33
C LYS A 165 3.21 18.83 0.40
N GLU A 166 2.56 18.33 -0.65
CA GLU A 166 1.81 19.16 -1.60
C GLU A 166 0.52 19.74 -0.99
N ALA A 167 -0.08 19.00 -0.07
CA ALA A 167 -1.32 19.39 0.62
C ALA A 167 -1.10 20.38 1.77
N LYS A 168 0.14 20.58 2.23
CA LYS A 168 0.46 21.50 3.33
C LYS A 168 0.24 22.96 2.95
N CYS A 169 -0.15 23.74 3.96
CA CYS A 169 -0.23 25.18 3.88
C CYS A 169 1.15 25.83 3.67
N LYS A 170 1.22 26.74 2.70
CA LYS A 170 2.47 27.39 2.27
C LYS A 170 2.63 28.81 2.85
N CYS A 171 1.95 29.12 3.95
CA CYS A 171 1.99 30.47 4.54
C CYS A 171 3.27 30.79 5.33
N GLY A 172 4.08 29.78 5.69
CA GLY A 172 5.27 29.94 6.52
C GLY A 172 5.02 30.22 8.01
N LYS A 173 3.77 30.35 8.45
CA LYS A 173 3.40 30.68 9.85
C LYS A 173 2.75 29.54 10.64
N CYS A 174 2.08 28.59 9.97
CA CYS A 174 1.48 27.42 10.62
C CYS A 174 2.32 26.16 10.41
N THR A 175 1.95 25.07 11.07
CA THR A 175 2.60 23.75 10.96
C THR A 175 2.28 23.02 9.64
N GLY A 176 1.54 23.66 8.74
CA GLY A 176 1.07 23.11 7.46
C GLY A 176 -0.40 22.71 7.46
N PHE A 177 -1.02 22.53 8.62
CA PHE A 177 -2.44 22.17 8.77
C PHE A 177 -3.07 22.96 9.92
N GLY A 178 -4.38 22.80 10.10
CA GLY A 178 -5.13 23.52 11.12
C GLY A 178 -4.73 23.19 12.55
N ASP A 179 -4.94 24.18 13.40
CA ASP A 179 -4.65 24.20 14.83
C ASP A 179 -5.91 24.15 15.69
N GLU A 180 -7.05 23.74 15.11
CA GLU A 180 -8.35 23.61 15.77
C GLU A 180 -8.89 24.94 16.33
N SER A 181 -8.34 26.07 15.87
CA SER A 181 -8.81 27.38 16.26
C SER A 181 -10.09 27.79 15.51
N ASN A 182 -10.76 28.82 16.04
CA ASN A 182 -11.96 29.42 15.45
C ASN A 182 -13.18 28.47 15.32
N LYS A 183 -13.22 27.39 16.11
CA LYS A 183 -14.41 26.53 16.23
C LYS A 183 -15.62 27.37 16.64
N GLY A 184 -16.74 27.20 15.94
CA GLY A 184 -17.96 27.97 16.16
C GLY A 184 -17.93 29.43 15.69
N LYS A 185 -16.88 29.87 14.99
CA LYS A 185 -16.81 31.22 14.39
C LYS A 185 -17.08 31.13 12.89
N TYR A 186 -17.82 32.10 12.35
CA TYR A 186 -18.24 32.09 10.95
C TYR A 186 -17.89 33.40 10.23
N LEU A 187 -17.65 33.34 8.91
CA LEU A 187 -17.49 34.54 8.09
C LEU A 187 -18.81 35.28 7.90
N LYS A 188 -19.90 34.53 7.67
CA LYS A 188 -21.27 35.04 7.60
C LYS A 188 -22.23 33.86 7.71
N GLY A 189 -23.35 34.02 8.43
CA GLY A 189 -24.30 32.93 8.64
C GLY A 189 -23.70 31.75 9.42
N ASN A 190 -24.50 31.11 10.26
CA ASN A 190 -24.03 29.97 11.06
C ASN A 190 -24.11 28.67 10.23
N ILE A 191 -23.44 28.64 9.08
CA ILE A 191 -23.40 27.48 8.19
C ILE A 191 -21.97 27.04 7.87
N GLU A 192 -21.80 25.75 7.61
CA GLU A 192 -20.49 25.10 7.45
C GLU A 192 -19.65 25.67 6.31
N ALA A 193 -20.31 26.11 5.24
CA ALA A 193 -19.70 26.80 4.11
C ALA A 193 -18.90 28.05 4.53
N TYR A 194 -19.21 28.67 5.68
CA TYR A 194 -18.55 29.86 6.20
C TYR A 194 -17.88 29.65 7.55
N HIS A 195 -17.83 28.42 8.04
CA HIS A 195 -17.22 28.06 9.31
C HIS A 195 -15.70 28.28 9.23
N LYS A 196 -15.18 29.16 10.07
CA LYS A 196 -13.76 29.56 10.12
C LYS A 196 -12.88 28.56 10.86
N TYR A 197 -13.44 27.42 11.24
CA TYR A 197 -12.73 26.40 11.99
C TYR A 197 -11.57 25.84 11.19
N GLU A 198 -10.38 25.89 11.80
CA GLU A 198 -9.17 25.35 11.20
C GLU A 198 -9.06 23.86 11.52
N TYR A 199 -9.74 23.03 10.72
CA TYR A 199 -9.77 21.58 10.90
C TYR A 199 -8.36 20.97 10.97
N PRO A 200 -8.15 19.92 11.80
CA PRO A 200 -6.83 19.35 12.09
C PRO A 200 -6.28 18.47 10.96
N GLY A 201 -6.29 18.95 9.72
CA GLY A 201 -5.76 18.22 8.57
C GLY A 201 -6.57 18.44 7.29
N ILE A 202 -6.42 17.54 6.33
CA ILE A 202 -7.28 17.45 5.15
C ILE A 202 -8.24 16.28 5.34
N HIS A 203 -9.48 16.46 4.88
CA HIS A 203 -10.52 15.45 4.96
C HIS A 203 -10.12 14.16 4.23
N ARG A 204 -10.16 13.01 4.93
CA ARG A 204 -9.77 11.68 4.43
C ARG A 204 -10.49 11.32 3.14
N PHE A 205 -11.76 11.70 3.03
CA PHE A 205 -12.61 11.43 1.87
C PHE A 205 -12.07 12.04 0.57
N LEU A 206 -11.47 13.25 0.63
CA LEU A 206 -10.82 13.91 -0.52
C LEU A 206 -9.53 13.20 -0.92
N LEU A 207 -8.71 12.85 0.08
CA LEU A 207 -7.42 12.21 -0.13
C LEU A 207 -7.59 10.79 -0.70
N SER A 208 -8.57 10.04 -0.21
CA SER A 208 -8.93 8.73 -0.75
C SER A 208 -9.49 8.82 -2.16
N SER A 209 -10.35 9.81 -2.47
CA SER A 209 -10.89 9.94 -3.83
C SER A 209 -9.84 10.38 -4.83
N LEU A 210 -8.81 11.13 -4.40
CA LEU A 210 -7.65 11.44 -5.23
C LEU A 210 -6.90 10.18 -5.70
N ARG A 211 -6.93 9.08 -4.91
CA ARG A 211 -6.37 7.79 -5.34
C ARG A 211 -7.14 7.24 -6.55
N SER A 212 -8.47 7.29 -6.50
CA SER A 212 -9.32 6.87 -7.61
C SER A 212 -9.14 7.77 -8.83
N VAL A 213 -8.97 9.08 -8.65
CA VAL A 213 -8.66 10.00 -9.76
C VAL A 213 -7.35 9.60 -10.43
N LYS A 214 -6.27 9.36 -9.67
CA LYS A 214 -4.99 8.88 -10.22
C LYS A 214 -5.16 7.56 -10.99
N PHE A 215 -5.93 6.63 -10.43
CA PHE A 215 -6.27 5.37 -11.06
C PHE A 215 -7.00 5.54 -12.40
N TYR A 216 -8.09 6.30 -12.45
CA TYR A 216 -8.84 6.48 -13.68
C TYR A 216 -8.06 7.25 -14.75
N LEU A 217 -7.26 8.24 -14.36
CA LEU A 217 -6.33 8.91 -15.28
C LEU A 217 -5.32 7.94 -15.90
N SER A 218 -4.77 7.01 -15.10
CA SER A 218 -3.85 5.99 -15.61
C SER A 218 -4.49 5.05 -16.64
N LYS A 219 -5.82 4.87 -16.58
CA LYS A 219 -6.58 4.06 -17.56
C LYS A 219 -7.01 4.85 -18.78
N ASP A 220 -7.30 6.14 -18.59
CA ASP A 220 -7.75 7.04 -19.64
C ASP A 220 -6.60 7.40 -20.61
N GLY A 221 -5.43 7.74 -20.07
CA GLY A 221 -4.22 8.01 -20.85
C GLY A 221 -4.18 9.35 -21.58
N ARG A 222 -5.26 10.15 -21.63
CA ARG A 222 -5.23 11.51 -22.20
C ARG A 222 -4.54 12.50 -21.28
N TYR A 223 -4.70 12.30 -19.97
CA TYR A 223 -4.17 13.17 -18.92
C TYR A 223 -3.52 12.36 -17.81
N SER A 224 -2.59 12.99 -17.09
CA SER A 224 -2.02 12.43 -15.86
C SER A 224 -2.12 13.44 -14.72
N PHE A 225 -2.13 12.93 -13.49
CA PHE A 225 -2.09 13.79 -12.30
C PHE A 225 -0.73 14.51 -12.23
N ASN A 226 -0.74 15.83 -12.06
CA ASN A 226 0.50 16.61 -11.89
C ASN A 226 0.83 16.77 -10.41
N LYS A 227 -0.03 17.46 -9.65
CA LYS A 227 0.15 17.73 -8.21
C LYS A 227 -1.11 18.27 -7.56
N ILE A 228 -1.12 18.25 -6.23
CA ILE A 228 -2.00 19.12 -5.42
C ILE A 228 -1.39 20.52 -5.47
N SER A 229 -2.02 21.45 -6.21
CA SER A 229 -1.51 22.81 -6.33
C SER A 229 -1.75 23.62 -5.06
N SER A 230 -2.92 23.42 -4.45
CA SER A 230 -3.34 24.06 -3.21
C SER A 230 -4.19 23.08 -2.39
N GLY A 231 -3.69 22.72 -1.21
CA GLY A 231 -4.41 21.94 -0.21
C GLY A 231 -4.89 22.84 0.93
N TYR A 232 -4.25 22.75 2.09
CA TYR A 232 -4.65 23.49 3.28
C TYR A 232 -4.32 24.99 3.17
N ARG A 233 -5.28 25.87 3.49
CA ARG A 233 -5.08 27.31 3.62
C ARG A 233 -5.57 27.76 5.01
N CYS A 234 -4.62 28.06 5.91
CA CYS A 234 -4.92 28.62 7.22
C CYS A 234 -5.31 30.11 7.14
N ARG A 235 -5.73 30.69 8.26
CA ARG A 235 -6.05 32.13 8.39
C ARG A 235 -4.92 33.09 8.02
N PHE A 236 -3.68 32.61 8.00
CA PHE A 236 -2.50 33.42 7.66
C PHE A 236 -2.07 33.27 6.20
N HIS A 237 -2.73 32.41 5.43
CA HIS A 237 -2.38 32.17 4.04
C HIS A 237 -2.69 33.42 3.19
N ALA A 238 -1.78 33.80 2.28
CA ALA A 238 -1.91 35.01 1.48
C ALA A 238 -3.26 35.09 0.73
N GLU A 239 -3.69 33.99 0.12
CA GLU A 239 -4.99 33.94 -0.55
C GLU A 239 -6.19 34.10 0.40
N TYR A 240 -6.10 33.61 1.64
CA TYR A 240 -7.15 33.83 2.64
C TYR A 240 -7.23 35.31 3.04
N LEU A 241 -6.07 35.95 3.22
CA LEU A 241 -6.00 37.38 3.58
C LEU A 241 -6.53 38.29 2.46
N LYS A 242 -6.35 37.91 1.19
CA LYS A 242 -6.93 38.63 0.04
C LYS A 242 -8.43 38.44 -0.08
N LYS A 243 -8.91 37.20 0.00
CA LYS A 243 -10.32 36.83 -0.14
C LYS A 243 -10.64 35.69 0.84
N PRO A 244 -11.18 35.99 2.02
CA PRO A 244 -11.45 34.98 3.02
C PRO A 244 -12.43 33.91 2.52
N THR A 245 -11.95 32.68 2.38
CA THR A 245 -12.74 31.47 2.11
C THR A 245 -12.34 30.37 3.08
N THR A 246 -13.26 29.48 3.42
CA THR A 246 -13.03 28.45 4.46
C THR A 246 -13.03 27.01 3.92
N ASN A 247 -13.33 26.81 2.64
CA ASN A 247 -13.28 25.48 2.01
C ASN A 247 -11.88 24.85 2.11
N HIS A 248 -10.81 25.62 1.94
CA HIS A 248 -9.44 25.12 2.08
C HIS A 248 -8.93 25.01 3.52
N MET A 249 -9.76 25.26 4.54
CA MET A 249 -9.43 24.95 5.93
C MET A 249 -9.64 23.45 6.21
N GLY A 250 -9.21 22.57 5.29
CA GLY A 250 -9.28 21.11 5.44
C GLY A 250 -10.26 20.39 4.51
N LYS A 251 -11.15 21.12 3.82
CA LYS A 251 -12.31 20.54 3.11
C LYS A 251 -12.22 20.59 1.59
N ALA A 252 -11.11 21.07 1.00
CA ALA A 252 -10.97 21.25 -0.43
C ALA A 252 -9.54 20.96 -0.93
N LEU A 253 -9.44 20.58 -2.21
CA LEU A 253 -8.18 20.44 -2.93
C LEU A 253 -8.30 21.09 -4.32
N ASP A 254 -7.25 21.83 -4.70
CA ASP A 254 -7.04 22.29 -6.07
C ASP A 254 -5.99 21.40 -6.74
N LEU A 255 -6.34 20.82 -7.89
CA LEU A 255 -5.52 19.84 -8.57
C LEU A 255 -5.05 20.33 -9.94
N HIS A 256 -3.78 20.06 -10.22
CA HIS A 256 -3.17 20.27 -11.53
C HIS A 256 -3.02 18.96 -12.28
N PHE A 257 -3.12 19.00 -13.61
CA PHE A 257 -3.01 17.84 -14.49
C PHE A 257 -2.04 18.11 -15.64
N ASN A 258 -1.48 17.04 -16.18
CA ASN A 258 -0.68 17.07 -17.40
C ASN A 258 -1.49 16.54 -18.58
N ASN A 259 -1.20 17.05 -19.78
CA ASN A 259 -1.46 16.37 -21.04
C ASN A 259 -0.11 15.89 -21.62
N LYS A 260 -0.10 15.44 -22.88
CA LYS A 260 1.12 14.98 -23.58
C LYS A 260 2.26 16.01 -23.64
N ASN A 261 1.96 17.30 -23.49
CA ASN A 261 2.93 18.39 -23.55
C ASN A 261 3.35 18.89 -22.15
N GLY A 262 3.03 18.16 -21.08
CA GLY A 262 3.27 18.57 -19.70
C GLY A 262 2.04 19.25 -19.08
N ARG A 263 2.26 20.20 -18.16
CA ARG A 263 1.16 20.82 -17.40
C ARG A 263 0.21 21.57 -18.33
N THR A 264 -0.98 21.02 -18.53
CA THR A 264 -2.05 21.70 -19.28
C THR A 264 -2.55 22.92 -18.51
N LYS A 265 -2.94 23.99 -19.20
CA LYS A 265 -3.66 25.13 -18.61
C LYS A 265 -4.94 25.44 -19.40
N GLU A 266 -5.31 24.56 -20.32
CA GLU A 266 -6.45 24.76 -21.18
C GLU A 266 -7.74 24.54 -20.40
N VAL A 267 -8.69 25.47 -20.59
CA VAL A 267 -10.01 25.38 -19.96
C VAL A 267 -10.75 24.13 -20.43
N SER A 268 -10.67 23.82 -21.73
CA SER A 268 -11.28 22.64 -22.33
C SER A 268 -10.76 21.35 -21.70
N ASP A 269 -9.45 21.25 -21.43
CA ASP A 269 -8.86 20.10 -20.75
C ASP A 269 -9.42 19.92 -19.34
N MET A 270 -9.57 21.01 -18.57
CA MET A 270 -10.15 20.94 -17.23
C MET A 270 -11.60 20.50 -17.27
N GLU A 271 -12.39 20.99 -18.23
CA GLU A 271 -13.79 20.57 -18.39
C GLU A 271 -13.92 19.10 -18.78
N VAL A 272 -13.02 18.60 -19.64
CA VAL A 272 -12.95 17.15 -19.97
C VAL A 272 -12.61 16.34 -18.74
N ILE A 273 -11.61 16.73 -17.94
CA ILE A 273 -11.24 16.00 -16.73
C ILE A 273 -12.39 16.01 -15.71
N ARG A 274 -13.06 17.15 -15.50
CA ARG A 274 -14.21 17.23 -14.61
C ARG A 274 -15.33 16.29 -15.06
N LYS A 275 -15.71 16.35 -16.33
CA LYS A 275 -16.78 15.52 -16.89
C LYS A 275 -16.43 14.03 -16.88
N ASP A 276 -15.29 13.66 -17.45
CA ASP A 276 -14.96 12.28 -17.76
C ASP A 276 -14.35 11.53 -16.57
N ILE A 277 -13.82 12.25 -15.58
CA ILE A 277 -13.24 11.66 -14.36
C ILE A 277 -14.13 11.95 -13.14
N PHE A 278 -14.30 13.21 -12.76
CA PHE A 278 -14.95 13.56 -11.50
C PHE A 278 -16.47 13.32 -11.52
N ASN A 279 -17.18 13.78 -12.54
CA ASN A 279 -18.62 13.56 -12.65
C ASN A 279 -18.93 12.08 -12.91
N LYS A 280 -18.19 11.48 -13.86
CA LYS A 280 -18.43 10.10 -14.29
C LYS A 280 -18.14 9.07 -13.20
N TYR A 281 -16.99 9.17 -12.53
CA TYR A 281 -16.55 8.12 -11.61
C TYR A 281 -16.73 8.48 -10.14
N LEU A 282 -16.57 9.74 -9.74
CA LEU A 282 -16.70 10.15 -8.35
C LEU A 282 -18.13 10.61 -8.01
N GLY A 283 -19.02 10.73 -9.00
CA GLY A 283 -20.36 11.26 -8.81
C GLY A 283 -20.39 12.75 -8.45
N ALA A 284 -19.29 13.48 -8.67
CA ALA A 284 -19.18 14.88 -8.30
C ALA A 284 -20.11 15.78 -9.13
N LYS A 285 -20.62 16.86 -8.53
CA LYS A 285 -21.53 17.82 -9.18
C LYS A 285 -21.03 19.25 -9.05
N TRP A 286 -21.68 20.16 -9.76
CA TRP A 286 -21.22 21.54 -9.93
C TRP A 286 -21.74 22.49 -8.87
N ASP A 287 -20.87 23.44 -8.48
CA ASP A 287 -21.21 24.72 -7.84
C ASP A 287 -22.12 24.61 -6.59
N TRP A 288 -21.91 23.58 -5.76
CA TRP A 288 -22.56 23.42 -4.44
C TRP A 288 -24.09 23.38 -4.48
N LYS A 289 -24.65 22.85 -5.57
CA LYS A 289 -26.11 22.70 -5.75
C LYS A 289 -26.70 21.52 -5.00
N GLU A 290 -25.85 20.59 -4.59
CA GLU A 290 -26.23 19.37 -3.89
C GLU A 290 -25.33 19.19 -2.65
N ARG A 291 -25.95 18.77 -1.55
CA ARG A 291 -25.28 18.48 -0.27
C ARG A 291 -24.79 17.03 -0.24
N ASN A 292 -23.85 16.74 0.65
CA ASN A 292 -23.39 15.37 0.91
C ASN A 292 -22.84 14.65 -0.33
N ILE A 293 -22.15 15.40 -1.20
CA ILE A 293 -21.44 14.90 -2.38
C ILE A 293 -20.13 15.70 -2.57
N PHE A 294 -19.24 15.21 -3.43
CA PHE A 294 -18.14 16.04 -3.92
C PHE A 294 -18.67 17.14 -4.81
N ASN A 295 -18.30 18.38 -4.52
CA ASN A 295 -18.64 19.53 -5.35
C ASN A 295 -17.42 20.02 -6.13
N LEU A 296 -17.64 20.41 -7.38
CA LEU A 296 -16.65 20.98 -8.29
C LEU A 296 -16.92 22.46 -8.48
N GLU A 297 -15.85 23.27 -8.52
CA GLU A 297 -15.97 24.63 -9.05
C GLU A 297 -15.96 24.60 -10.58
N SER A 298 -16.97 25.21 -11.19
CA SER A 298 -16.97 25.47 -12.62
C SER A 298 -15.99 26.58 -13.01
N THR A 299 -15.65 26.63 -14.29
CA THR A 299 -14.89 27.73 -14.90
C THR A 299 -15.49 29.10 -14.65
N ARG A 300 -16.83 29.20 -14.59
CA ARG A 300 -17.54 30.43 -14.21
C ARG A 300 -17.24 30.89 -12.78
N VAL A 301 -17.02 29.95 -11.86
CA VAL A 301 -16.67 30.25 -10.46
C VAL A 301 -15.19 30.66 -10.32
N GLY A 302 -14.35 30.29 -11.29
CA GLY A 302 -12.97 30.78 -11.41
C GLY A 302 -11.92 29.69 -11.54
N ALA A 303 -12.29 28.41 -11.42
CA ALA A 303 -11.39 27.29 -11.63
C ALA A 303 -11.13 27.08 -13.13
N THR A 304 -10.29 27.90 -13.73
CA THR A 304 -10.06 27.87 -15.19
C THR A 304 -8.95 26.90 -15.59
N THR A 305 -7.88 26.85 -14.80
CA THR A 305 -6.69 26.03 -15.14
C THR A 305 -6.48 24.84 -14.20
N TRP A 306 -7.24 24.72 -13.10
CA TRP A 306 -7.17 23.61 -12.14
C TRP A 306 -8.56 23.00 -11.92
N VAL A 307 -8.62 21.77 -11.39
CA VAL A 307 -9.87 21.22 -10.87
C VAL A 307 -9.91 21.44 -9.36
N HIS A 308 -10.82 22.29 -8.92
CA HIS A 308 -11.20 22.39 -7.52
C HIS A 308 -12.27 21.36 -7.22
N TYR A 309 -12.12 20.65 -6.11
CA TYR A 309 -13.20 19.86 -5.55
C TYR A 309 -13.17 19.85 -4.03
N ASP A 310 -14.35 19.82 -3.41
CA ASP A 310 -14.50 19.96 -1.97
C ASP A 310 -15.67 19.14 -1.41
N VAL A 311 -15.70 19.06 -0.08
CA VAL A 311 -16.75 18.43 0.72
C VAL A 311 -17.39 19.44 1.69
N ARG A 312 -17.40 20.74 1.35
CA ARG A 312 -17.84 21.79 2.28
C ARG A 312 -19.34 21.73 2.61
N GLU A 313 -20.12 21.10 1.75
CA GLU A 313 -21.58 20.90 1.88
C GLU A 313 -21.93 19.55 2.50
N PHE A 314 -20.96 18.87 3.11
CA PHE A 314 -21.23 17.71 3.96
C PHE A 314 -21.91 18.16 5.25
N ASP A 315 -22.80 17.31 5.77
CA ASP A 315 -23.37 17.50 7.10
C ASP A 315 -22.29 17.43 8.17
N SER A 316 -22.53 18.11 9.30
CA SER A 316 -21.55 18.24 10.39
C SER A 316 -21.07 16.89 10.95
N VAL A 317 -21.93 15.87 10.94
CA VAL A 317 -21.59 14.49 11.33
C VAL A 317 -20.51 13.87 10.45
N TYR A 318 -20.39 14.31 9.19
CA TYR A 318 -19.35 13.86 8.27
C TYR A 318 -18.14 14.79 8.23
N LEU A 319 -18.10 15.82 9.09
CA LEU A 319 -17.02 16.78 9.22
C LEU A 319 -16.46 16.79 10.65
N GLU A 320 -16.59 15.71 11.39
CA GLU A 320 -15.93 15.54 12.69
C GLU A 320 -14.40 15.47 12.53
N ASP A 321 -13.67 15.89 13.57
CA ASP A 321 -12.19 15.97 13.57
C ASP A 321 -11.50 14.63 13.21
N LYS A 322 -12.13 13.50 13.53
CA LYS A 322 -11.65 12.13 13.20
C LYS A 322 -11.51 11.87 11.70
N PHE A 323 -12.16 12.67 10.85
CA PHE A 323 -12.07 12.57 9.40
C PHE A 323 -10.97 13.43 8.79
N PHE A 324 -10.18 14.15 9.59
CA PHE A 324 -9.10 15.00 9.10
C PHE A 324 -7.73 14.43 9.50
N VAL A 325 -6.80 14.41 8.53
CA VAL A 325 -5.49 13.77 8.69
C VAL A 325 -4.36 14.65 8.19
N LYS A 326 -3.16 14.46 8.76
CA LYS A 326 -1.97 15.28 8.49
C LYS A 326 -0.85 14.51 7.78
N ASP A 327 -0.98 13.18 7.66
CA ASP A 327 0.03 12.32 7.07
C ASP A 327 -0.56 11.00 6.51
N ILE A 328 0.28 10.26 5.79
CA ILE A 328 -0.10 9.00 5.13
C ILE A 328 -0.46 7.90 6.13
N THR A 329 0.18 7.90 7.31
CA THR A 329 -0.04 6.88 8.35
C THR A 329 -1.43 7.04 8.95
N SER A 330 -1.85 8.26 9.25
CA SER A 330 -3.20 8.58 9.73
C SER A 330 -4.27 8.48 8.64
N LEU A 331 -3.93 8.65 7.36
CA LEU A 331 -4.86 8.39 6.26
C LEU A 331 -5.16 6.89 6.10
N ASN A 332 -4.10 6.07 6.13
CA ASN A 332 -4.20 4.62 5.93
C ASN A 332 -4.59 3.87 7.20
N CYS A 333 -4.27 4.41 8.38
CA CYS A 333 -4.45 3.75 9.67
C CYS A 333 -3.90 2.30 9.64
N LYS A 334 -4.78 1.32 9.84
CA LYS A 334 -4.51 -0.12 9.71
C LYS A 334 -4.95 -0.60 8.33
N THR A 335 -4.43 -1.73 7.87
CA THR A 335 -4.97 -2.41 6.68
C THR A 335 -6.43 -2.80 6.93
N MET A 336 -7.22 -2.89 5.87
CA MET A 336 -8.62 -3.31 5.93
C MET A 336 -8.75 -4.71 6.50
N VAL A 337 -7.81 -5.61 6.16
CA VAL A 337 -7.77 -6.96 6.72
C VAL A 337 -7.49 -6.93 8.22
N THR A 338 -6.48 -6.19 8.68
CA THR A 338 -6.17 -6.10 10.12
C THR A 338 -7.34 -5.49 10.90
N LEU A 339 -7.94 -4.42 10.38
CA LEU A 339 -9.12 -3.81 11.00
C LEU A 339 -10.28 -4.80 11.08
N ALA A 340 -10.53 -5.56 10.02
CA ALA A 340 -11.60 -6.56 9.99
C ALA A 340 -11.37 -7.66 11.04
N LEU A 341 -10.14 -8.17 11.16
CA LEU A 341 -9.79 -9.17 12.18
C LEU A 341 -9.98 -8.64 13.61
N GLU A 342 -9.54 -7.41 13.89
CA GLU A 342 -9.70 -6.78 15.20
C GLU A 342 -11.17 -6.53 15.57
N LEU A 343 -12.02 -6.31 14.57
CA LEU A 343 -13.47 -6.13 14.74
C LEU A 343 -14.24 -7.47 14.74
N GLY A 344 -13.54 -8.61 14.71
CA GLY A 344 -14.14 -9.95 14.79
C GLY A 344 -14.66 -10.51 13.45
N PHE A 345 -14.31 -9.91 12.31
CA PHE A 345 -14.73 -10.37 10.98
C PHE A 345 -13.79 -11.44 10.39
N THR A 346 -13.31 -12.38 11.22
CA THR A 346 -12.41 -13.46 10.80
C THR A 346 -13.03 -14.31 9.68
N ASP A 347 -14.30 -14.65 9.78
CA ASP A 347 -15.01 -15.43 8.76
C ASP A 347 -15.15 -14.66 7.43
N THR A 348 -15.36 -13.33 7.51
CA THR A 348 -15.35 -12.46 6.32
C THR A 348 -13.97 -12.45 5.66
N CYS A 349 -12.90 -12.36 6.46
CA CYS A 349 -11.52 -12.34 5.96
C CYS A 349 -11.13 -13.65 5.27
N ASN A 350 -11.59 -14.77 5.83
CA ASN A 350 -11.40 -16.12 5.29
C ASN A 350 -12.32 -16.41 4.10
N CYS A 351 -13.43 -15.68 3.97
CA CYS A 351 -14.31 -15.81 2.82
C CYS A 351 -13.75 -15.12 1.57
N MET A 352 -13.46 -15.92 0.54
CA MET A 352 -12.96 -15.41 -0.75
C MET A 352 -14.05 -14.79 -1.65
N GLY A 353 -15.33 -14.82 -1.24
CA GLY A 353 -16.46 -14.33 -2.02
C GLY A 353 -16.72 -15.15 -3.30
N GLY A 354 -17.95 -15.14 -3.82
CA GLY A 354 -18.32 -15.84 -5.06
C GLY A 354 -17.67 -15.29 -6.34
N GLY A 355 -16.66 -14.44 -6.21
CA GLY A 355 -15.97 -13.74 -7.29
C GLY A 355 -14.50 -14.15 -7.39
N ALA A 356 -14.19 -15.44 -7.32
CA ALA A 356 -13.12 -15.93 -8.18
C ALA A 356 -13.66 -15.78 -9.62
N ALA A 357 -12.92 -15.09 -10.49
CA ALA A 357 -13.19 -15.14 -11.92
C ALA A 357 -13.46 -16.61 -12.28
N LYS A 358 -14.52 -16.88 -13.05
CA LYS A 358 -14.77 -18.22 -13.58
C LYS A 358 -13.45 -18.74 -14.15
N ALA A 359 -12.79 -19.63 -13.41
CA ALA A 359 -11.96 -20.63 -14.04
C ALA A 359 -12.88 -21.24 -15.08
N LYS A 360 -12.50 -21.15 -16.37
CA LYS A 360 -13.13 -21.96 -17.39
C LYS A 360 -13.21 -23.37 -16.83
N GLU A 361 -14.39 -23.99 -16.89
CA GLU A 361 -14.56 -25.40 -16.55
C GLU A 361 -13.41 -26.17 -17.18
N LYS A 362 -12.44 -26.56 -16.36
CA LYS A 362 -11.54 -27.64 -16.69
C LYS A 362 -12.32 -28.88 -16.30
N ASP A 363 -12.80 -29.54 -17.34
CA ASP A 363 -13.13 -30.95 -17.36
C ASP A 363 -12.23 -31.69 -16.34
N THR A 364 -12.86 -32.18 -15.27
CA THR A 364 -12.22 -32.79 -14.09
C THR A 364 -11.71 -34.20 -14.39
N THR A 365 -11.21 -34.42 -15.61
CA THR A 365 -10.55 -35.67 -16.01
C THR A 365 -9.09 -35.49 -16.39
N LYS A 366 -8.49 -34.31 -16.20
CA LYS A 366 -7.02 -34.13 -16.27
C LYS A 366 -6.46 -33.38 -15.05
N LYS A 367 -5.60 -34.07 -14.30
CA LYS A 367 -4.65 -33.48 -13.35
C LYS A 367 -3.75 -32.49 -14.10
N ASP A 368 -4.09 -31.20 -14.08
CA ASP A 368 -3.19 -30.18 -14.58
C ASP A 368 -2.21 -29.76 -13.49
N ASN A 369 -1.02 -30.35 -13.53
CA ASN A 369 0.17 -29.90 -12.81
C ASN A 369 0.48 -28.45 -13.25
N LYS A 370 0.02 -27.45 -12.50
CA LYS A 370 0.56 -26.09 -12.63
C LYS A 370 2.04 -26.18 -12.22
N TYR A 371 2.95 -25.95 -13.16
CA TYR A 371 4.39 -26.00 -12.93
C TYR A 371 4.75 -25.01 -11.80
N LYS A 372 5.36 -25.52 -10.73
CA LYS A 372 5.76 -24.74 -9.56
C LYS A 372 7.13 -24.11 -9.85
N TRP A 373 7.19 -22.79 -10.03
CA TRP A 373 8.44 -22.07 -10.32
C TRP A 373 9.47 -22.22 -9.19
N SER A 374 9.01 -22.44 -7.97
CA SER A 374 9.79 -22.84 -6.79
C SER A 374 10.67 -24.08 -7.01
N HIS A 375 10.34 -24.95 -7.98
CA HIS A 375 11.12 -26.12 -8.36
C HIS A 375 11.68 -26.08 -9.79
N SER A 376 11.59 -24.93 -10.47
CA SER A 376 12.24 -24.74 -11.77
C SER A 376 13.75 -24.60 -11.62
N GLU A 377 14.51 -24.60 -12.72
CA GLU A 377 15.94 -24.31 -12.66
C GLU A 377 16.24 -22.99 -11.93
N PHE A 378 15.45 -21.95 -12.21
CA PHE A 378 15.51 -20.65 -11.54
C PHE A 378 15.25 -20.76 -10.03
N GLY A 379 14.15 -21.36 -9.60
CA GLY A 379 13.82 -21.51 -8.18
C GLY A 379 14.85 -22.37 -7.42
N ASN A 380 15.30 -23.47 -8.03
CA ASN A 380 16.30 -24.36 -7.45
C ASN A 380 17.69 -23.71 -7.37
N MET A 381 18.08 -22.89 -8.36
CA MET A 381 19.35 -22.17 -8.35
C MET A 381 19.42 -21.20 -7.18
N ILE A 382 18.35 -20.43 -6.95
CA ILE A 382 18.22 -19.53 -5.79
C ILE A 382 18.29 -20.34 -4.50
N ALA A 383 17.45 -21.36 -4.36
CA ALA A 383 17.40 -22.18 -3.15
C ALA A 383 18.77 -22.80 -2.82
N LYS A 384 19.50 -23.28 -3.82
CA LYS A 384 20.84 -23.86 -3.65
C LYS A 384 21.85 -22.85 -3.10
N LYS A 385 21.74 -21.57 -3.47
CA LYS A 385 22.70 -20.53 -3.08
C LYS A 385 22.31 -19.79 -1.80
N GLU A 386 21.02 -19.66 -1.54
CA GLU A 386 20.49 -19.00 -0.34
C GLU A 386 20.48 -19.96 0.87
N SER A 387 20.21 -21.25 0.65
CA SER A 387 19.98 -22.19 1.76
C SER A 387 20.54 -23.60 1.55
N TYR A 388 21.29 -23.85 0.47
CA TYR A 388 21.62 -25.21 0.04
C TYR A 388 20.39 -26.10 -0.15
N ASN A 389 19.29 -25.51 -0.63
CA ASN A 389 18.01 -26.16 -0.84
C ASN A 389 17.35 -26.70 0.45
N ASN A 390 17.70 -26.15 1.61
CA ASN A 390 17.23 -26.62 2.91
C ASN A 390 16.13 -25.70 3.47
N TYR A 391 14.91 -26.23 3.57
CA TYR A 391 13.76 -25.52 4.14
C TYR A 391 13.87 -25.19 5.63
N ASN A 392 14.84 -25.76 6.35
CA ASN A 392 15.10 -25.47 7.76
C ASN A 392 16.29 -24.51 7.97
N LYS A 393 16.93 -24.04 6.90
CA LYS A 393 18.11 -23.18 7.03
C LYS A 393 17.74 -21.85 7.65
N CYS A 394 18.38 -21.52 8.76
CA CYS A 394 18.21 -20.23 9.41
C CYS A 394 19.54 -19.56 9.66
N ASN A 395 19.52 -18.22 9.75
CA ASN A 395 20.65 -17.46 10.22
C ASN A 395 20.23 -16.38 11.21
N LYS A 396 21.22 -15.78 11.88
CA LYS A 396 21.06 -14.59 12.71
C LYS A 396 22.26 -13.67 12.57
N THR A 397 22.05 -12.41 12.91
CA THR A 397 23.09 -11.40 12.89
C THR A 397 23.68 -11.22 14.29
N VAL A 398 25.00 -11.37 14.44
CA VAL A 398 25.70 -11.14 15.72
C VAL A 398 26.79 -10.09 15.57
N LYS A 399 27.10 -9.39 16.67
CA LYS A 399 28.26 -8.49 16.76
C LYS A 399 29.42 -9.27 17.35
N VAL A 400 30.54 -9.31 16.64
CA VAL A 400 31.81 -9.89 17.11
C VAL A 400 32.85 -8.80 17.28
N LYS A 401 33.74 -8.94 18.26
CA LYS A 401 34.82 -7.98 18.48
C LYS A 401 35.88 -8.17 17.38
N GLY A 402 36.04 -7.19 16.52
CA GLY A 402 37.16 -7.12 15.56
C GLY A 402 38.40 -6.48 16.19
N ILE A 403 39.49 -6.41 15.42
CA ILE A 403 40.80 -5.92 15.87
C ILE A 403 40.72 -4.46 16.38
N THR A 404 39.91 -3.61 15.73
CA THR A 404 39.75 -2.19 16.09
C THR A 404 38.31 -1.77 16.41
N LYS A 405 37.29 -2.47 15.91
CA LYS A 405 35.85 -2.20 16.15
C LYS A 405 35.01 -3.47 16.12
N TYR A 406 33.81 -3.42 16.69
CA TYR A 406 32.82 -4.50 16.53
C TYR A 406 32.40 -4.64 15.06
N LYS A 407 32.45 -5.85 14.54
CA LYS A 407 31.99 -6.22 13.20
C LYS A 407 30.68 -7.01 13.32
N ARG A 408 29.76 -6.76 12.40
CA ARG A 408 28.53 -7.55 12.25
C ARG A 408 28.84 -8.77 11.39
N VAL A 409 28.42 -9.95 11.82
CA VAL A 409 28.57 -11.20 11.06
C VAL A 409 27.27 -12.00 11.09
N VAL A 410 27.05 -12.78 10.05
CA VAL A 410 25.93 -13.73 9.96
C VAL A 410 26.40 -15.06 10.53
N LYS A 411 25.60 -15.66 11.42
CA LYS A 411 25.81 -17.01 11.94
C LYS A 411 24.61 -17.87 11.64
N GLU A 412 24.86 -19.10 11.23
CA GLU A 412 23.81 -20.10 11.02
C GLU A 412 23.17 -20.51 12.37
N VAL A 413 21.91 -20.91 12.31
CA VAL A 413 21.13 -21.36 13.47
C VAL A 413 20.48 -22.70 13.13
N ASP A 414 21.01 -23.77 13.69
CA ASP A 414 20.52 -25.14 13.42
C ASP A 414 19.50 -25.64 14.47
N SER A 415 19.25 -24.85 15.51
CA SER A 415 18.36 -25.22 16.63
C SER A 415 16.86 -25.06 16.33
N VAL A 416 16.48 -24.69 15.10
CA VAL A 416 15.09 -24.44 14.72
C VAL A 416 14.76 -25.24 13.47
N LYS A 417 13.76 -26.13 13.59
CA LYS A 417 13.19 -26.85 12.45
C LYS A 417 12.01 -26.05 11.89
N VAL A 418 12.29 -25.15 10.95
CA VAL A 418 11.34 -24.20 10.35
C VAL A 418 10.07 -24.90 9.84
N ILE A 419 10.20 -26.03 9.15
CA ILE A 419 9.05 -26.74 8.55
C ILE A 419 8.08 -27.31 9.59
N GLU A 420 8.52 -27.42 10.85
CA GLU A 420 7.70 -27.87 11.98
C GLU A 420 7.26 -26.73 12.90
N THR A 421 7.78 -25.52 12.68
CA THR A 421 7.52 -24.34 13.51
C THR A 421 6.41 -23.50 12.89
N THR A 422 5.52 -22.96 13.71
CA THR A 422 4.44 -22.09 13.21
C THR A 422 5.00 -20.77 12.69
N ILE A 423 4.32 -20.16 11.72
CA ILE A 423 4.69 -18.83 11.21
C ILE A 423 4.77 -17.81 12.36
N LYS A 424 3.83 -17.87 13.30
CA LYS A 424 3.77 -17.01 14.49
C LYS A 424 5.02 -17.15 15.38
N GLU A 425 5.48 -18.37 15.61
CA GLU A 425 6.71 -18.62 16.38
C GLU A 425 7.95 -18.14 15.63
N ILE A 426 8.01 -18.32 14.31
CA ILE A 426 9.07 -17.77 13.47
C ILE A 426 9.11 -16.24 13.55
N GLN A 427 7.95 -15.56 13.45
CA GLN A 427 7.85 -14.11 13.61
C GLN A 427 8.40 -13.66 14.97
N LYS A 428 8.04 -14.35 16.06
CA LYS A 428 8.53 -14.05 17.41
C LYS A 428 10.05 -14.22 17.53
N LYS A 429 10.61 -15.29 16.95
CA LYS A 429 12.07 -15.51 16.91
C LYS A 429 12.79 -14.44 16.08
N GLN A 430 12.17 -14.00 14.98
CA GLN A 430 12.68 -12.90 14.16
C GLN A 430 12.62 -11.54 14.88
N GLU A 431 11.55 -11.28 15.62
CA GLU A 431 11.38 -10.08 16.46
C GLU A 431 12.43 -10.04 17.58
N ASN A 432 12.65 -11.17 18.26
CA ASN A 432 13.66 -11.31 19.30
C ASN A 432 15.11 -11.29 18.79
N LYS A 433 15.32 -11.23 17.47
CA LYS A 433 16.63 -11.33 16.80
C LYS A 433 17.34 -12.67 17.05
N ASP A 434 16.59 -13.71 17.45
CA ASP A 434 17.07 -15.08 17.54
C ASP A 434 17.28 -15.67 16.14
N LEU A 435 16.44 -15.24 15.19
CA LEU A 435 16.52 -15.53 13.77
C LEU A 435 16.50 -14.22 12.97
N PHE A 436 17.09 -14.23 11.77
CA PHE A 436 16.99 -13.14 10.81
C PHE A 436 16.38 -13.65 9.51
N ALA A 437 17.12 -14.40 8.69
CA ALA A 437 16.57 -15.03 7.49
C ALA A 437 16.28 -16.52 7.74
N VAL A 438 15.15 -16.99 7.22
CA VAL A 438 14.67 -18.36 7.46
C VAL A 438 14.25 -19.06 6.17
N GLY A 439 14.44 -20.37 6.14
CA GLY A 439 13.90 -21.25 5.13
C GLY A 439 14.66 -21.26 3.81
N ARG A 440 14.11 -22.01 2.86
CA ARG A 440 14.69 -22.32 1.55
C ARG A 440 15.05 -21.07 0.74
N TYR A 441 14.29 -20.01 0.93
CA TYR A 441 14.40 -18.73 0.21
C TYR A 441 14.87 -17.57 1.09
N GLN A 442 15.36 -17.85 2.30
CA GLN A 442 15.92 -16.87 3.23
C GLN A 442 14.98 -15.68 3.50
N LEU A 443 13.73 -15.97 3.88
CA LEU A 443 12.71 -14.97 4.21
C LEU A 443 13.13 -14.16 5.44
N ILE A 444 13.44 -12.87 5.24
CA ILE A 444 13.69 -11.92 6.33
C ILE A 444 12.39 -11.44 6.97
N PRO A 445 12.41 -10.79 8.15
CA PRO A 445 11.18 -10.48 8.90
C PRO A 445 10.20 -9.61 8.11
N ALA A 446 10.71 -8.58 7.42
CA ALA A 446 9.90 -7.71 6.57
C ALA A 446 9.22 -8.47 5.42
N THR A 447 9.96 -9.38 4.77
CA THR A 447 9.46 -10.17 3.64
C THR A 447 8.41 -11.19 4.09
N LEU A 448 8.66 -11.92 5.18
CA LEU A 448 7.70 -12.91 5.70
C LEU A 448 6.40 -12.23 6.14
N ASN A 449 6.49 -11.11 6.86
CA ASN A 449 5.32 -10.35 7.29
C ASN A 449 4.49 -9.83 6.10
N ALA A 450 5.16 -9.31 5.08
CA ALA A 450 4.47 -8.83 3.89
C ALA A 450 3.86 -9.99 3.08
N ALA A 451 4.48 -11.18 3.06
CA ALA A 451 3.93 -12.39 2.44
C ALA A 451 2.67 -12.87 3.17
N ILE A 452 2.70 -12.91 4.51
CA ILE A 452 1.54 -13.28 5.35
C ILE A 452 0.35 -12.39 5.03
N VAL A 453 0.58 -11.07 5.00
CA VAL A 453 -0.47 -10.09 4.70
C VAL A 453 -0.97 -10.24 3.26
N SER A 454 -0.07 -10.37 2.29
CA SER A 454 -0.42 -10.43 0.88
C SER A 454 -1.18 -11.69 0.50
N LEU A 455 -0.80 -12.84 1.06
CA LEU A 455 -1.38 -14.14 0.73
C LEU A 455 -2.48 -14.57 1.72
N GLY A 456 -2.71 -13.80 2.79
CA GLY A 456 -3.66 -14.16 3.85
C GLY A 456 -3.28 -15.46 4.56
N LEU A 457 -1.99 -15.65 4.86
CA LEU A 457 -1.51 -16.89 5.48
C LEU A 457 -1.99 -16.96 6.93
N ASN A 458 -2.44 -18.14 7.34
CA ASN A 458 -2.74 -18.42 8.73
C ASN A 458 -1.43 -18.54 9.53
N VAL A 459 -1.21 -17.64 10.49
CA VAL A 459 0.04 -17.61 11.26
C VAL A 459 0.20 -18.79 12.22
N ASP A 460 -0.90 -19.48 12.55
CA ASP A 460 -0.87 -20.68 13.38
C ASP A 460 -0.52 -21.94 12.56
N GLU A 461 -0.44 -21.84 11.22
CA GLU A 461 0.09 -22.90 10.37
C GLU A 461 1.62 -22.94 10.41
N LYS A 462 2.17 -24.12 10.13
CA LYS A 462 3.61 -24.35 10.01
C LYS A 462 4.17 -23.65 8.78
N LEU A 463 5.39 -23.11 8.88
CA LEU A 463 6.15 -22.65 7.73
C LEU A 463 6.75 -23.86 6.98
N SER A 464 5.87 -24.78 6.56
CA SER A 464 6.18 -26.04 5.87
C SER A 464 6.87 -25.80 4.52
N GLU A 465 7.36 -26.88 3.90
CA GLU A 465 7.96 -26.81 2.56
C GLU A 465 6.97 -26.21 1.55
N GLU A 466 5.73 -26.73 1.53
CA GLU A 466 4.65 -26.24 0.69
C GLU A 466 4.33 -24.76 0.95
N MET A 467 4.37 -24.32 2.21
CA MET A 467 4.12 -22.92 2.57
C MET A 467 5.23 -22.01 2.07
N GLN A 468 6.49 -22.44 2.18
CA GLN A 468 7.63 -21.67 1.68
C GLN A 468 7.62 -21.59 0.15
N ASP A 469 7.31 -22.69 -0.54
CA ASP A 469 7.17 -22.71 -2.00
C ASP A 469 6.01 -21.84 -2.47
N LYS A 470 4.87 -21.88 -1.75
CA LYS A 470 3.75 -20.97 -1.99
C LYS A 470 4.15 -19.50 -1.85
N ILE A 471 4.91 -19.16 -0.81
CA ILE A 471 5.44 -17.79 -0.62
C ILE A 471 6.35 -17.42 -1.80
N PHE A 472 7.19 -18.33 -2.29
CA PHE A 472 8.03 -18.07 -3.45
C PHE A 472 7.19 -17.79 -4.70
N ASP A 473 6.30 -18.70 -5.06
CA ASP A 473 5.53 -18.67 -6.30
C ASP A 473 4.49 -17.54 -6.30
N GLU A 474 3.72 -17.40 -5.23
CA GLU A 474 2.57 -16.49 -5.19
C GLU A 474 2.93 -15.10 -4.66
N TYR A 475 4.01 -14.95 -3.88
CA TYR A 475 4.39 -13.66 -3.32
C TYR A 475 5.72 -13.12 -3.86
N LEU A 476 6.84 -13.83 -3.70
CA LEU A 476 8.15 -13.27 -4.04
C LEU A 476 8.25 -12.90 -5.52
N ILE A 477 7.94 -13.84 -6.42
CA ILE A 477 8.08 -13.61 -7.87
C ILE A 477 6.85 -12.96 -8.51
N THR A 478 5.68 -13.08 -7.87
CA THR A 478 4.41 -12.62 -8.44
C THR A 478 3.98 -11.25 -7.94
N VAL A 479 4.04 -11.01 -6.62
CA VAL A 479 3.55 -9.77 -6.00
C VAL A 479 4.70 -8.81 -5.71
N LYS A 480 5.75 -9.28 -5.04
CA LYS A 480 6.87 -8.44 -4.60
C LYS A 480 7.78 -8.03 -5.76
N ARG A 481 8.10 -8.98 -6.65
CA ARG A 481 8.96 -8.78 -7.84
C ARG A 481 8.24 -9.15 -9.15
N PRO A 482 7.16 -8.45 -9.53
CA PRO A 482 6.27 -8.86 -10.63
C PRO A 482 6.95 -8.94 -12.00
N LYS A 483 8.11 -8.28 -12.18
CA LYS A 483 8.92 -8.38 -13.39
C LYS A 483 9.42 -9.81 -13.66
N ILE A 484 9.62 -10.62 -12.61
CA ILE A 484 10.04 -12.01 -12.72
C ILE A 484 8.92 -12.84 -13.35
N ILE A 485 7.72 -12.83 -12.76
CA ILE A 485 6.60 -13.60 -13.31
C ILE A 485 6.15 -13.07 -14.69
N ALA A 486 6.28 -11.77 -14.94
CA ALA A 486 6.00 -11.20 -16.25
C ALA A 486 6.92 -11.77 -17.34
N TYR A 487 8.20 -12.03 -17.02
CA TYR A 487 9.07 -12.74 -17.94
C TYR A 487 8.70 -14.22 -18.04
N LEU A 488 8.53 -14.92 -16.92
CA LEU A 488 8.32 -16.37 -16.92
C LEU A 488 7.00 -16.79 -17.61
N GLU A 489 5.91 -16.05 -17.41
CA GLU A 489 4.57 -16.43 -17.90
C GLU A 489 4.03 -15.53 -19.02
N LYS A 490 4.66 -14.38 -19.28
CA LYS A 490 4.15 -13.38 -20.23
C LYS A 490 5.26 -12.89 -21.18
N ASP A 491 5.11 -11.66 -21.66
CA ASP A 491 5.95 -10.94 -22.60
C ASP A 491 6.96 -9.99 -21.94
N GLY A 492 7.26 -10.20 -20.64
CA GLY A 492 8.33 -9.47 -19.95
C GLY A 492 9.72 -9.75 -20.54
N THR A 493 10.69 -8.87 -20.25
CA THR A 493 12.08 -9.01 -20.70
C THR A 493 12.91 -9.80 -19.69
N VAL A 494 13.92 -10.55 -20.17
CA VAL A 494 14.78 -11.35 -19.27
C VAL A 494 15.65 -10.43 -18.41
N GLU A 495 16.10 -9.31 -18.96
CA GLU A 495 16.93 -8.31 -18.26
C GLU A 495 16.18 -7.68 -17.06
N ASP A 496 14.89 -7.40 -17.21
CA ASP A 496 14.05 -6.90 -16.12
C ASP A 496 13.86 -7.94 -15.01
N ALA A 497 13.68 -9.21 -15.38
CA ALA A 497 13.54 -10.31 -14.44
C ALA A 497 14.85 -10.60 -13.69
N MET A 498 15.99 -10.56 -14.39
CA MET A 498 17.32 -10.69 -13.78
C MET A 498 17.56 -9.61 -12.74
N TYR A 499 17.33 -8.34 -13.09
CA TYR A 499 17.52 -7.22 -12.18
C TYR A 499 16.57 -7.29 -10.97
N ALA A 500 15.30 -7.62 -11.20
CA ALA A 500 14.33 -7.80 -10.13
C ALA A 500 14.70 -8.96 -9.18
N SER A 501 15.31 -10.03 -9.71
CA SER A 501 15.81 -11.15 -8.91
C SER A 501 17.00 -10.70 -8.03
N ALA A 502 17.93 -9.90 -8.58
CA ALA A 502 19.06 -9.36 -7.82
C ALA A 502 18.66 -8.38 -6.71
N GLN A 503 17.51 -7.73 -6.83
CA GLN A 503 16.94 -6.89 -5.77
C GLN A 503 16.24 -7.71 -4.66
N GLU A 504 15.97 -9.00 -4.88
CA GLU A 504 15.33 -9.85 -3.89
C GLU A 504 16.33 -10.74 -3.16
N TRP A 505 17.26 -11.34 -3.92
CA TRP A 505 18.24 -12.29 -3.40
C TRP A 505 19.66 -11.74 -3.54
N ALA A 506 20.33 -11.56 -2.41
CA ALA A 506 21.66 -10.98 -2.35
C ALA A 506 22.72 -11.84 -3.08
N SER A 507 22.46 -13.14 -3.24
CA SER A 507 23.33 -14.06 -3.97
C SER A 507 23.33 -13.85 -5.49
N ILE A 508 22.43 -13.03 -6.05
CA ILE A 508 22.36 -12.79 -7.50
C ILE A 508 23.15 -11.52 -7.85
N GLY A 509 24.05 -11.67 -8.83
CA GLY A 509 24.86 -10.60 -9.38
C GLY A 509 24.07 -9.65 -10.29
N VAL A 510 24.38 -8.36 -10.20
CA VAL A 510 23.76 -7.31 -10.99
C VAL A 510 24.56 -7.09 -12.29
N GLU A 511 23.85 -6.86 -13.40
CA GLU A 511 24.49 -6.54 -14.68
C GLU A 511 25.26 -5.22 -14.63
N LYS A 512 26.38 -5.17 -15.36
CA LYS A 512 27.23 -3.97 -15.46
C LYS A 512 26.40 -2.75 -15.87
N GLY A 513 26.59 -1.64 -15.15
CA GLY A 513 25.94 -0.37 -15.42
C GLY A 513 24.52 -0.22 -14.86
N LYS A 514 23.94 -1.26 -14.25
CA LYS A 514 22.68 -1.13 -13.49
C LYS A 514 22.94 -0.52 -12.12
N ARG A 515 21.94 0.16 -11.56
CA ARG A 515 22.04 0.78 -10.24
C ARG A 515 22.10 -0.30 -9.16
N ILE A 516 22.90 -0.07 -8.12
CA ILE A 516 22.91 -0.88 -6.88
C ILE A 516 22.60 0.01 -5.69
N SER A 517 22.41 -0.58 -4.50
CA SER A 517 22.13 0.17 -3.27
C SER A 517 23.08 1.37 -3.09
N ASP A 518 22.55 2.55 -2.80
CA ASP A 518 23.37 3.75 -2.58
C ASP A 518 24.20 3.62 -1.29
N LYS A 519 25.35 4.28 -1.27
CA LYS A 519 26.21 4.32 -0.08
C LYS A 519 25.82 5.51 0.79
N LYS A 520 25.46 5.26 2.05
CA LYS A 520 25.24 6.30 3.06
C LYS A 520 26.52 6.54 3.83
N THR A 521 27.10 7.74 3.71
CA THR A 521 28.31 8.14 4.44
C THR A 521 28.01 9.35 5.32
N LYS A 522 28.46 9.35 6.57
CA LYS A 522 28.39 10.53 7.43
C LYS A 522 29.63 11.40 7.21
N ILE A 523 29.43 12.63 6.74
CA ILE A 523 30.46 13.66 6.60
C ILE A 523 29.98 14.86 7.41
N ASP A 524 30.77 15.30 8.40
CA ASP A 524 30.46 16.44 9.28
C ASP A 524 29.05 16.40 9.91
N GLY A 525 28.65 15.20 10.36
CA GLY A 525 27.33 14.98 10.98
C GLY A 525 26.15 14.92 10.00
N LYS A 526 26.35 15.15 8.71
CA LYS A 526 25.32 15.03 7.66
C LYS A 526 25.44 13.70 6.91
N THR A 527 24.30 13.06 6.64
CA THR A 527 24.24 11.85 5.81
C THR A 527 24.28 12.24 4.34
N VAL A 528 25.34 11.83 3.64
CA VAL A 528 25.48 11.97 2.19
C VAL A 528 25.15 10.62 1.55
N ILE A 529 24.29 10.64 0.52
CA ILE A 529 23.87 9.47 -0.24
C ILE A 529 24.58 9.48 -1.59
N THR A 530 25.41 8.48 -1.84
CA THR A 530 26.13 8.33 -3.12
C THR A 530 25.48 7.22 -3.94
N LYS A 531 24.87 7.59 -5.07
CA LYS A 531 24.35 6.62 -6.05
C LYS A 531 25.49 5.75 -6.57
N ARG A 532 25.25 4.45 -6.71
CA ARG A 532 26.24 3.47 -7.16
C ARG A 532 25.69 2.64 -8.32
N TYR A 533 26.61 2.18 -9.16
CA TYR A 533 26.32 1.32 -10.29
C TYR A 533 27.23 0.10 -10.24
N ALA A 534 26.68 -1.04 -10.64
CA ALA A 534 27.38 -2.31 -10.72
C ALA A 534 28.53 -2.24 -11.73
N VAL A 535 29.73 -2.70 -11.34
CA VAL A 535 30.81 -2.96 -12.30
C VAL A 535 30.59 -4.25 -13.08
N GLY A 536 29.67 -5.10 -12.59
CA GLY A 536 29.23 -6.35 -13.19
C GLY A 536 29.46 -7.53 -12.25
N GLY A 537 28.37 -8.21 -11.88
CA GLY A 537 28.40 -9.45 -11.11
C GLY A 537 28.43 -9.28 -9.59
N GLU A 538 28.45 -8.06 -9.06
CA GLU A 538 28.30 -7.85 -7.62
C GLU A 538 26.84 -7.91 -7.15
N SER A 539 26.63 -8.15 -5.86
CA SER A 539 25.30 -8.09 -5.25
C SER A 539 24.71 -6.68 -5.36
N TYR A 540 23.38 -6.57 -5.48
CA TYR A 540 22.68 -5.29 -5.33
C TYR A 540 23.02 -4.59 -4.00
N TYR A 541 23.34 -5.36 -2.97
CA TYR A 541 23.69 -4.90 -1.63
C TYR A 541 25.20 -4.76 -1.39
N ALA A 542 26.03 -4.86 -2.44
CA ALA A 542 27.48 -4.84 -2.33
C ALA A 542 27.99 -3.61 -1.54
N GLY A 543 28.99 -3.81 -0.69
CA GLY A 543 29.62 -2.75 0.12
C GLY A 543 28.97 -2.50 1.49
N ASP A 544 27.98 -3.31 1.89
CA ASP A 544 27.46 -3.33 3.26
C ASP A 544 28.32 -4.19 4.23
N GLY A 545 29.29 -4.93 3.69
CA GLY A 545 30.22 -5.80 4.43
C GLY A 545 29.64 -7.16 4.83
N LEU A 546 28.44 -7.51 4.37
CA LEU A 546 27.73 -8.75 4.66
C LEU A 546 27.35 -9.52 3.40
N ASN A 547 26.81 -8.83 2.39
CA ASN A 547 26.20 -9.44 1.22
C ASN A 547 27.19 -9.57 0.06
N ASN A 548 27.22 -10.76 -0.57
CA ASN A 548 28.02 -11.05 -1.74
C ASN A 548 27.22 -11.90 -2.74
N ALA A 549 27.45 -11.68 -4.03
CA ALA A 549 26.84 -12.48 -5.08
C ALA A 549 27.60 -13.79 -5.29
N HIS A 550 26.85 -14.85 -5.60
CA HIS A 550 27.33 -16.20 -5.87
C HIS A 550 26.72 -16.82 -7.14
N ILE A 551 25.83 -16.08 -7.81
CA ILE A 551 25.21 -16.36 -9.11
C ILE A 551 25.57 -15.19 -10.03
N THR A 552 26.22 -15.46 -11.17
CA THR A 552 26.54 -14.42 -12.14
C THR A 552 25.30 -13.97 -12.93
N PRO A 553 25.31 -12.78 -13.55
CA PRO A 553 24.23 -12.35 -14.43
C PRO A 553 23.92 -13.37 -15.54
N GLU A 554 24.94 -14.00 -16.12
CA GLU A 554 24.78 -15.02 -17.16
C GLU A 554 24.11 -16.28 -16.60
N GLN A 555 24.49 -16.74 -15.40
CA GLN A 555 23.88 -17.91 -14.77
C GLN A 555 22.39 -17.70 -14.50
N ILE A 556 22.01 -16.54 -13.94
CA ILE A 556 20.60 -16.26 -13.66
C ILE A 556 19.80 -16.05 -14.95
N LYS A 557 20.41 -15.46 -15.99
CA LYS A 557 19.81 -15.34 -17.32
C LYS A 557 19.45 -16.69 -17.91
N THR A 558 20.42 -17.62 -17.91
CA THR A 558 20.22 -18.99 -18.41
C THR A 558 19.13 -19.70 -17.62
N ALA A 559 19.17 -19.64 -16.28
CA ALA A 559 18.17 -20.30 -15.43
C ALA A 559 16.74 -19.80 -15.68
N LEU A 560 16.57 -18.50 -15.90
CA LEU A 560 15.29 -17.89 -16.25
C LEU A 560 14.80 -18.36 -17.63
N ILE A 561 15.66 -18.34 -18.64
CA ILE A 561 15.33 -18.81 -20.00
C ILE A 561 14.92 -20.28 -19.99
N ASN A 562 15.75 -21.14 -19.39
CA ASN A 562 15.49 -22.57 -19.31
C ASN A 562 14.19 -22.86 -18.56
N SER A 563 13.96 -22.21 -17.41
CA SER A 563 12.70 -22.37 -16.66
C SER A 563 11.49 -21.99 -17.51
N LYS A 564 11.58 -20.87 -18.25
CA LYS A 564 10.50 -20.41 -19.12
C LYS A 564 10.24 -21.42 -20.25
N ASP A 565 11.29 -21.94 -20.86
CA ASP A 565 11.18 -22.87 -21.99
C ASP A 565 10.72 -24.27 -21.56
N GLU A 566 11.08 -24.75 -20.38
CA GLU A 566 10.58 -26.01 -19.79
C GLU A 566 9.08 -25.98 -19.43
N ASN A 567 8.52 -24.78 -19.25
CA ASN A 567 7.09 -24.58 -18.92
C ASN A 567 6.23 -24.22 -20.15
N LYS A 568 6.80 -24.20 -21.35
CA LYS A 568 6.06 -24.10 -22.62
C LYS A 568 5.74 -25.49 -23.15
#